data_AF-A0A9X5PBD8-F1
#
_entry.id   AF-A0A9X5PBD8-F1
#
_cell.length_a   1.000
_cell.length_b   1.000
_cell.length_c   1.000
_cell.angle_alpha   90.00
_cell.angle_beta   90.00
_cell.angle_gamma   90.00
#
_symmetry.space_group_name_H-M   'P 1'
#
loop_
_entity.id
_entity.type
_entity.pdbx_description
1 polymer ?
#
loop_
_entity_poly.entity_id
_entity_poly.type
_entity_poly.pdbx_seq_one_letter_code
_entity_poly.pdbx_strand_id
1 'polypeptide(L)'
;MTAVPDSSRTLSVKPANRMTADTVSPALLPQQAAGNRYAGTAYQVNKITYASGLTRLATAPKPQPKPVELTPEEEFSLLQNSEQQGIPTEHHLSAYTRLAEAGMPEAQHVLMRFYQERNESQMYHWAQLASAQNSAEAQYCLAYRQSLKPDFESAVKLYRQAAEQGFAPAHWQLGKMYYRGIGMKADSAQAEIHLRQAAEAGFIAAQVMLGDLLAAQNQVESMTWYRKAAAKGSGDAAAALAQHSLTGKLTGRDPLQAMRHTRFAADRRHPEALRIMGDLYRYGLGVKADPHAAHDYYHRAATLGCATAIQKLLSDAALHNPQQYEQIREAALFFQKTEQTFRNAEACHYGIGTVVDYDRARKLYLEAAEFHHKNAAAALGKLYYYGQGVEADFQSAAHWFEIAAEQGHTEAQYYLARLYYHGQGVTSHIPTACRWLQAAINGCYENPDALRPLLAKWQKEASR
;
A
#
# COMPACT_ATOMS: atom_id res chain seq x y z
N MET A 1 52.58 -10.83 23.50
CA MET A 1 53.38 -11.82 22.75
C MET A 1 52.43 -12.95 22.44
N THR A 2 51.92 -13.23 21.24
CA THR A 2 52.30 -13.15 19.81
C THR A 2 51.05 -13.69 19.09
N ALA A 3 50.65 -13.40 17.86
CA ALA A 3 50.97 -12.45 16.81
C ALA A 3 49.76 -12.55 15.84
N VAL A 4 49.36 -11.41 15.28
CA VAL A 4 48.35 -11.27 14.21
C VAL A 4 48.96 -11.71 12.87
N PRO A 5 48.20 -12.28 11.93
CA PRO A 5 48.50 -12.10 10.52
C PRO A 5 47.46 -11.20 9.86
N ASP A 6 47.96 -10.02 9.52
CA ASP A 6 47.41 -9.05 8.60
C ASP A 6 47.61 -9.60 7.17
N SER A 7 46.58 -9.56 6.34
CA SER A 7 46.74 -9.79 4.91
C SER A 7 45.78 -8.91 4.12
N SER A 8 46.15 -7.62 4.08
CA SER A 8 45.91 -6.72 2.96
C SER A 8 46.19 -7.42 1.61
N ARG A 9 45.16 -7.63 0.80
CA ARG A 9 45.31 -7.82 -0.65
C ARG A 9 44.61 -6.68 -1.38
N THR A 10 45.42 -5.67 -1.65
CA THR A 10 45.21 -4.65 -2.67
C THR A 10 45.21 -5.31 -4.06
N LEU A 11 44.12 -5.15 -4.81
CA LEU A 11 44.13 -5.29 -6.27
C LEU A 11 43.81 -3.91 -6.85
N SER A 12 44.81 -3.33 -7.49
CA SER A 12 44.73 -2.10 -8.28
C SER A 12 45.27 -2.40 -9.67
N VAL A 13 44.81 -1.61 -10.64
CA VAL A 13 45.31 -1.45 -12.02
C VAL A 13 44.75 -2.50 -13.01
N LYS A 14 44.03 -2.16 -14.10
CA LYS A 14 44.13 -1.01 -15.03
C LYS A 14 42.85 -0.81 -15.88
N PRO A 15 42.56 0.41 -16.37
CA PRO A 15 41.53 0.72 -17.36
C PRO A 15 42.10 0.85 -18.79
N ALA A 16 41.29 0.52 -19.80
CA ALA A 16 41.48 0.80 -21.24
C ALA A 16 40.10 0.57 -21.92
N ASN A 17 39.55 1.40 -22.81
CA ASN A 17 40.14 2.31 -23.79
C ASN A 17 39.27 3.57 -23.96
N ARG A 18 39.94 4.73 -24.00
CA ARG A 18 39.51 5.92 -24.75
C ARG A 18 39.93 5.74 -26.21
N MET A 19 39.05 6.04 -27.16
CA MET A 19 39.45 6.71 -28.40
C MET A 19 38.81 8.10 -28.44
N THR A 20 39.70 9.08 -28.33
CA THR A 20 39.67 10.45 -28.86
C THR A 20 39.36 10.47 -30.35
N ALA A 21 39.05 11.56 -31.03
CA ALA A 21 38.57 12.92 -30.80
C ALA A 21 38.32 13.47 -32.24
N ASP A 22 37.56 14.56 -32.36
CA ASP A 22 37.72 15.65 -33.34
C ASP A 22 36.32 16.27 -33.61
N THR A 23 35.99 17.40 -32.97
CA THR A 23 36.15 18.80 -33.45
C THR A 23 35.32 19.06 -34.73
N VAL A 24 34.42 20.03 -34.85
CA VAL A 24 34.62 21.49 -34.77
C VAL A 24 33.27 22.23 -34.72
N SER A 25 33.16 23.16 -33.75
CA SER A 25 32.49 24.48 -33.65
C SER A 25 31.06 24.85 -34.14
N PRO A 26 30.45 25.87 -33.47
CA PRO A 26 29.09 26.37 -33.69
C PRO A 26 29.03 27.72 -34.45
N ALA A 27 27.88 28.05 -35.01
CA ALA A 27 27.52 29.37 -35.57
C ALA A 27 26.02 29.35 -35.94
N LEU A 28 25.21 30.39 -35.91
CA LEU A 28 25.27 31.78 -35.46
C LEU A 28 23.81 32.29 -35.62
N LEU A 29 23.31 33.06 -34.66
CA LEU A 29 22.19 34.00 -34.88
C LEU A 29 22.61 35.08 -35.90
N PRO A 30 21.65 35.75 -36.53
CA PRO A 30 21.64 37.20 -36.33
C PRO A 30 20.25 37.82 -36.13
N GLN A 31 20.30 38.94 -35.42
CA GLN A 31 19.25 39.91 -35.14
C GLN A 31 18.96 40.86 -36.32
N GLN A 32 17.73 41.39 -36.32
CA GLN A 32 17.31 42.78 -36.62
C GLN A 32 17.59 43.45 -37.98
N ALA A 33 16.51 43.90 -38.63
CA ALA A 33 16.27 45.26 -39.16
C ALA A 33 14.75 45.37 -39.46
N ALA A 34 13.93 46.17 -38.75
CA ALA A 34 13.79 47.63 -38.72
C ALA A 34 13.19 48.27 -40.00
N GLY A 35 12.01 48.91 -39.82
CA GLY A 35 11.44 49.95 -40.70
C GLY A 35 10.61 49.42 -41.87
N ASN A 36 9.37 49.85 -42.13
CA ASN A 36 8.82 51.19 -42.00
C ASN A 36 7.29 51.21 -41.92
N ARG A 37 6.75 52.24 -41.26
CA ARG A 37 5.31 52.61 -41.17
C ARG A 37 4.87 53.48 -42.36
N TYR A 38 3.56 53.78 -42.35
CA TYR A 38 2.76 54.79 -43.07
C TYR A 38 1.88 54.17 -44.18
N ALA A 39 0.59 53.91 -43.90
CA ALA A 39 -0.55 54.84 -43.70
C ALA A 39 -1.05 55.46 -45.00
N GLY A 40 -2.36 55.35 -45.27
CA GLY A 40 -3.00 56.03 -46.39
C GLY A 40 -4.38 55.46 -46.72
N THR A 41 -5.39 56.02 -46.09
CA THR A 41 -6.83 55.75 -46.21
C THR A 41 -7.44 56.13 -47.56
N ALA A 42 -8.44 55.33 -47.98
CA ALA A 42 -9.71 55.62 -48.67
C ALA A 42 -9.89 56.93 -49.48
N TYR A 43 -10.42 56.83 -50.71
CA TYR A 43 -11.85 57.06 -51.02
C TYR A 43 -12.21 56.84 -52.50
N GLN A 44 -13.50 56.58 -52.71
CA GLN A 44 -14.23 56.14 -53.91
C GLN A 44 -14.20 57.10 -55.12
N VAL A 45 -14.37 56.54 -56.33
CA VAL A 45 -15.19 57.16 -57.38
C VAL A 45 -15.98 56.09 -58.15
N ASN A 46 -17.30 56.32 -58.23
CA ASN A 46 -18.30 55.56 -58.99
C ASN A 46 -18.04 55.52 -60.50
N LYS A 47 -18.34 54.38 -61.14
CA LYS A 47 -18.81 54.35 -62.54
C LYS A 47 -19.91 53.31 -62.70
N ILE A 48 -21.09 53.81 -63.09
CA ILE A 48 -22.27 53.08 -63.52
C ILE A 48 -22.05 52.62 -64.96
N THR A 49 -22.39 51.37 -65.31
CA THR A 49 -22.98 51.04 -66.62
C THR A 49 -23.53 49.59 -66.71
N TYR A 50 -24.81 49.55 -67.08
CA TYR A 50 -25.60 48.58 -67.84
C TYR A 50 -25.85 47.13 -67.37
N ALA A 51 -27.14 46.83 -67.35
CA ALA A 51 -27.79 45.57 -67.08
C ALA A 51 -27.65 44.56 -68.24
N SER A 52 -27.48 43.29 -67.87
CA SER A 52 -28.02 42.15 -68.63
C SER A 52 -28.40 41.08 -67.62
N GLY A 53 -29.70 40.84 -67.48
CA GLY A 53 -30.26 39.92 -66.51
C GLY A 53 -29.93 38.47 -66.81
N LEU A 54 -29.55 37.73 -65.77
CA LEU A 54 -29.76 36.29 -65.63
C LEU A 54 -29.93 36.03 -64.13
N THR A 55 -31.18 35.87 -63.72
CA THR A 55 -31.62 35.53 -62.36
C THR A 55 -31.07 34.16 -61.98
N ARG A 56 -29.93 34.10 -61.28
CA ARG A 56 -29.58 32.93 -60.47
C ARG A 56 -30.22 33.12 -59.10
N LEU A 57 -31.19 32.28 -58.78
CA LEU A 57 -31.68 32.09 -57.41
C LEU A 57 -30.48 31.71 -56.54
N ALA A 58 -29.91 32.70 -55.83
CA ALA A 58 -28.94 32.47 -54.79
C ALA A 58 -29.67 31.77 -53.64
N THR A 59 -29.45 30.48 -53.50
CA THR A 59 -29.79 29.75 -52.28
C THR A 59 -29.02 30.39 -51.14
N ALA A 60 -29.73 30.92 -50.14
CA ALA A 60 -29.13 31.40 -48.91
C ALA A 60 -28.21 30.31 -48.33
N PRO A 61 -26.99 30.63 -47.86
CA PRO A 61 -26.19 29.66 -47.16
C PRO A 61 -27.00 29.17 -45.97
N LYS A 62 -27.23 27.85 -45.90
CA LYS A 62 -27.83 27.22 -44.72
C LYS A 62 -27.07 27.73 -43.49
N PRO A 63 -27.74 28.16 -42.41
CA PRO A 63 -27.04 28.53 -41.20
C PRO A 63 -26.15 27.35 -40.80
N GLN A 64 -24.84 27.59 -40.73
CA GLN A 64 -23.94 26.62 -40.13
C GLN A 64 -24.50 26.34 -38.72
N PRO A 65 -24.68 25.06 -38.33
CA PRO A 65 -25.10 24.77 -36.97
C PRO A 65 -24.10 25.45 -36.05
N LYS A 66 -24.59 26.27 -35.10
CA LYS A 66 -23.73 26.82 -34.05
C LYS A 66 -22.92 25.66 -33.48
N PRO A 67 -21.60 25.80 -33.26
CA PRO A 67 -20.84 24.77 -32.56
C PRO A 67 -21.62 24.46 -31.29
N VAL A 68 -22.00 23.20 -31.11
CA VAL A 68 -22.68 22.75 -29.90
C VAL A 68 -21.66 22.98 -28.79
N GLU A 69 -21.81 24.06 -28.04
CA GLU A 69 -21.07 24.26 -26.79
C GLU A 69 -21.56 23.17 -25.86
N LEU A 70 -20.82 22.06 -25.84
CA LEU A 70 -21.05 20.97 -24.90
C LEU A 70 -20.92 21.55 -23.49
N THR A 71 -21.87 21.21 -22.64
CA THR A 71 -21.72 21.52 -21.22
C THR A 71 -20.49 20.76 -20.65
N PRO A 72 -19.84 21.26 -19.59
CA PRO A 72 -18.72 20.56 -18.95
C PRO A 72 -19.04 19.11 -18.56
N GLU A 73 -20.29 18.84 -18.17
CA GLU A 73 -20.79 17.50 -17.81
C GLU A 73 -20.90 16.57 -19.04
N GLU A 74 -21.36 17.10 -20.18
CA GLU A 74 -21.43 16.37 -21.45
C GLU A 74 -20.03 16.09 -22.00
N GLU A 75 -19.11 17.06 -21.92
CA GLU A 75 -17.70 16.86 -22.29
C GLU A 75 -17.08 15.77 -21.43
N PHE A 76 -17.25 15.82 -20.10
CA PHE A 76 -16.75 14.77 -19.20
C PHE A 76 -17.31 13.39 -19.52
N SER A 77 -18.61 13.29 -19.78
CA SER A 77 -19.28 12.03 -20.13
C SER A 77 -18.72 11.43 -21.42
N LEU A 78 -18.43 12.26 -22.42
CA LEU A 78 -17.79 11.82 -23.67
C LEU A 78 -16.36 11.30 -23.43
N LEU A 79 -15.58 11.96 -22.56
CA LEU A 79 -14.24 11.50 -22.20
C LEU A 79 -14.31 10.14 -21.48
N GLN A 80 -15.23 9.95 -20.54
CA GLN A 80 -15.42 8.66 -19.85
C GLN A 80 -15.82 7.55 -20.83
N ASN A 81 -16.70 7.83 -21.79
CA ASN A 81 -17.08 6.86 -22.84
C ASN A 81 -15.89 6.47 -23.73
N SER A 82 -15.03 7.44 -24.07
CA SER A 82 -13.79 7.21 -24.81
C SER A 82 -12.84 6.27 -24.04
N GLU A 83 -12.70 6.46 -22.73
CA GLU A 83 -11.92 5.55 -21.88
C GLU A 83 -12.49 4.14 -21.82
N GLN A 84 -13.82 4.00 -21.74
CA GLN A 84 -14.49 2.69 -21.78
C GLN A 84 -14.28 1.96 -23.11
N GLN A 85 -14.10 2.70 -24.21
CA GLN A 85 -13.74 2.17 -25.52
C GLN A 85 -12.24 1.79 -25.63
N GLY A 86 -11.46 2.02 -24.56
CA GLY A 86 -10.08 1.57 -24.43
C GLY A 86 -9.03 2.63 -24.75
N ILE A 87 -9.43 3.89 -24.97
CA ILE A 87 -8.48 5.00 -25.14
C ILE A 87 -7.89 5.35 -23.77
N PRO A 88 -6.56 5.33 -23.60
CA PRO A 88 -5.94 5.66 -22.31
C PRO A 88 -6.26 7.08 -21.84
N THR A 89 -6.46 7.26 -20.53
CA THR A 89 -6.66 8.56 -19.86
C THR A 89 -5.61 9.60 -20.24
N GLU A 90 -4.39 9.15 -20.55
CA GLU A 90 -3.26 9.98 -20.98
C GLU A 90 -3.59 10.86 -22.21
N HIS A 91 -4.43 10.35 -23.12
CA HIS A 91 -4.85 11.09 -24.31
C HIS A 91 -5.88 12.18 -24.02
N HIS A 92 -6.55 12.12 -22.87
CA HIS A 92 -7.59 13.07 -22.46
C HIS A 92 -7.12 14.07 -21.41
N LEU A 93 -5.85 14.04 -21.00
CA LEU A 93 -5.34 14.85 -19.88
C LEU A 93 -5.56 16.35 -20.06
N SER A 94 -5.41 16.88 -21.28
CA SER A 94 -5.62 18.31 -21.53
C SER A 94 -7.08 18.73 -21.33
N ALA A 95 -8.03 17.87 -21.71
CA ALA A 95 -9.45 18.10 -21.52
C ALA A 95 -9.84 17.95 -20.04
N TYR A 96 -9.38 16.89 -19.37
CA TYR A 96 -9.60 16.73 -17.93
C TYR A 96 -9.01 17.89 -17.12
N THR A 97 -7.81 18.37 -17.48
CA THR A 97 -7.17 19.52 -16.81
C THR A 97 -8.03 20.76 -16.95
N ARG A 98 -8.52 21.06 -18.16
CA ARG A 98 -9.39 22.22 -18.38
C ARG A 98 -10.68 22.14 -17.57
N LEU A 99 -11.34 20.98 -17.54
CA LEU A 99 -12.56 20.75 -16.76
C LEU A 99 -12.29 20.87 -15.25
N ALA A 100 -11.16 20.33 -14.79
CA ALA A 100 -10.77 20.39 -13.39
C ALA A 100 -10.43 21.81 -12.92
N GLU A 101 -9.75 22.61 -13.77
CA GLU A 101 -9.48 24.04 -13.55
C GLU A 101 -10.76 24.87 -13.56
N ALA A 102 -11.76 24.46 -14.35
CA ALA A 102 -13.10 25.05 -14.35
C ALA A 102 -13.91 24.71 -13.07
N GLY A 103 -13.34 23.91 -12.16
CA GLY A 103 -13.94 23.58 -10.87
C GLY A 103 -14.71 22.26 -10.84
N MET A 104 -14.70 21.45 -11.90
CA MET A 104 -15.43 20.19 -11.93
C MET A 104 -14.81 19.14 -10.97
N PRO A 105 -15.52 18.69 -9.92
CA PRO A 105 -14.95 17.79 -8.91
C PRO A 105 -14.61 16.41 -9.48
N GLU A 106 -15.40 15.88 -10.41
CA GLU A 106 -15.16 14.59 -11.05
C GLU A 106 -13.86 14.60 -11.87
N ALA A 107 -13.62 15.69 -12.61
CA ALA A 107 -12.37 15.86 -13.36
C ALA A 107 -11.16 15.99 -12.42
N GLN A 108 -11.30 16.70 -11.31
CA GLN A 108 -10.26 16.78 -10.28
C GLN A 108 -9.94 15.40 -9.68
N HIS A 109 -10.95 14.55 -9.47
CA HIS A 109 -10.75 13.16 -9.01
C HIS A 109 -10.02 12.30 -10.05
N VAL A 110 -10.40 12.41 -11.32
CA VAL A 110 -9.72 11.68 -12.41
C VAL A 110 -8.23 12.04 -12.42
N LEU A 111 -7.90 13.33 -12.36
CA LEU A 111 -6.50 13.79 -12.33
C LEU A 111 -5.78 13.37 -11.04
N MET A 112 -6.45 13.44 -9.89
CA MET A 112 -5.89 12.97 -8.61
C MET A 112 -5.48 11.50 -8.70
N ARG A 113 -6.38 10.62 -9.17
CA ARG A 113 -6.09 9.18 -9.35
C ARG A 113 -5.05 8.93 -10.43
N PHE A 114 -5.08 9.70 -11.51
CA PHE A 114 -4.12 9.57 -12.60
C PHE A 114 -2.69 9.88 -12.13
N TYR A 115 -2.52 10.95 -11.35
CA TYR A 115 -1.22 11.39 -10.84
C TYR A 115 -0.78 10.69 -9.55
N GLN A 116 -1.67 9.98 -8.84
CA GLN A 116 -1.40 9.31 -7.57
C GLN A 116 -0.12 8.48 -7.56
N GLU A 117 0.22 7.85 -8.68
CA GLU A 117 1.37 6.95 -8.79
C GLU A 117 2.44 7.48 -9.76
N ARG A 118 2.24 8.67 -10.34
CA ARG A 118 3.12 9.29 -11.35
C ARG A 118 3.78 10.57 -10.87
N ASN A 119 3.03 11.41 -10.18
CA ASN A 119 3.49 12.72 -9.74
C ASN A 119 2.74 13.14 -8.46
N GLU A 120 3.39 12.94 -7.32
CA GLU A 120 2.81 13.29 -6.02
C GLU A 120 2.42 14.76 -5.91
N SER A 121 3.24 15.67 -6.45
CA SER A 121 2.98 17.11 -6.36
C SER A 121 1.70 17.49 -7.09
N GLN A 122 1.47 16.94 -8.28
CA GLN A 122 0.24 17.16 -9.03
C GLN A 122 -0.96 16.46 -8.38
N MET A 123 -0.80 15.22 -7.91
CA MET A 123 -1.89 14.53 -7.20
C MET A 123 -2.37 15.34 -6.00
N TYR A 124 -1.45 15.85 -5.17
CA TYR A 124 -1.82 16.63 -4.01
C TYR A 124 -2.37 18.01 -4.34
N HIS A 125 -1.96 18.62 -5.45
CA HIS A 125 -2.58 19.84 -5.93
C HIS A 125 -4.07 19.62 -6.25
N TRP A 126 -4.38 18.56 -7.00
CA TRP A 126 -5.77 18.21 -7.32
C TRP A 126 -6.55 17.76 -6.09
N ALA A 127 -5.92 17.04 -5.16
CA ALA A 127 -6.55 16.68 -3.90
C ALA A 127 -6.89 17.91 -3.03
N GLN A 128 -6.09 18.97 -3.04
CA GLN A 128 -6.43 20.22 -2.35
C GLN A 128 -7.68 20.87 -2.93
N LEU A 129 -7.77 20.96 -4.25
CA LEU A 129 -8.93 21.53 -4.94
C LEU A 129 -10.20 20.69 -4.70
N ALA A 130 -10.11 19.36 -4.83
CA ALA A 130 -11.23 18.46 -4.60
C ALA A 130 -11.65 18.43 -3.12
N SER A 131 -10.70 18.51 -2.19
CA SER A 131 -11.00 18.60 -0.75
C SER A 131 -11.72 19.89 -0.38
N ALA A 132 -11.44 21.01 -1.07
CA ALA A 132 -12.16 22.27 -0.88
C ALA A 132 -13.63 22.15 -1.31
N GLN A 133 -13.93 21.20 -2.20
CA GLN A 133 -15.29 20.83 -2.61
C GLN A 133 -15.88 19.69 -1.77
N ASN A 134 -15.32 19.45 -0.58
CA ASN A 134 -15.75 18.42 0.37
C ASN A 134 -15.63 16.97 -0.13
N SER A 135 -14.72 16.66 -1.04
CA SER A 135 -14.49 15.26 -1.46
C SER A 135 -13.85 14.42 -0.36
N ALA A 136 -14.50 13.32 0.03
CA ALA A 136 -13.99 12.38 1.02
C ALA A 136 -12.69 11.69 0.58
N GLU A 137 -12.57 11.30 -0.70
CA GLU A 137 -11.37 10.63 -1.22
C GLU A 137 -10.17 11.60 -1.20
N ALA A 138 -10.40 12.86 -1.58
CA ALA A 138 -9.37 13.89 -1.56
C ALA A 138 -8.94 14.24 -0.12
N GLN A 139 -9.90 14.37 0.81
CA GLN A 139 -9.63 14.54 2.23
C GLN A 139 -8.79 13.39 2.79
N TYR A 140 -9.11 12.14 2.43
CA TYR A 140 -8.32 10.97 2.79
C TYR A 140 -6.89 11.03 2.21
N CYS A 141 -6.73 11.40 0.94
CA CYS A 141 -5.41 11.54 0.32
C CYS A 141 -4.54 12.58 1.04
N LEU A 142 -5.12 13.74 1.38
CA LEU A 142 -4.44 14.78 2.14
C LEU A 142 -4.13 14.34 3.58
N ALA A 143 -5.07 13.65 4.24
CA ALA A 143 -4.88 13.07 5.56
C ALA A 143 -3.71 12.09 5.57
N TYR A 144 -3.62 11.24 4.55
CA TYR A 144 -2.53 10.29 4.37
C TYR A 144 -1.19 11.00 4.22
N ARG A 145 -1.13 12.11 3.46
CA ARG A 145 0.10 12.91 3.38
C ARG A 145 0.51 13.48 4.73
N GLN A 146 -0.46 13.95 5.50
CA GLN A 146 -0.22 14.57 6.80
C GLN A 146 0.21 13.52 7.84
N SER A 147 -0.32 12.29 7.76
CA SER A 147 0.06 11.21 8.69
C SER A 147 1.49 10.68 8.47
N LEU A 148 2.13 11.03 7.35
CA LEU A 148 3.55 10.78 7.12
C LEU A 148 4.45 11.77 7.88
N LYS A 149 3.89 12.86 8.39
CA LYS A 149 4.60 13.87 9.19
C LYS A 149 4.40 13.59 10.68
N PRO A 150 5.28 14.12 11.56
CA PRO A 150 5.15 13.95 13.01
C PRO A 150 3.86 14.52 13.61
N ASP A 151 3.20 15.47 12.94
CA ASP A 151 1.92 16.03 13.36
C ASP A 151 0.75 15.22 12.82
N PHE A 152 0.21 14.34 13.66
CA PHE A 152 -0.96 13.54 13.34
C PHE A 152 -2.29 14.27 13.54
N GLU A 153 -2.33 15.42 14.23
CA GLU A 153 -3.60 16.08 14.58
C GLU A 153 -4.34 16.56 13.34
N SER A 154 -3.61 17.16 12.41
CA SER A 154 -4.14 17.60 11.12
C SER A 154 -4.66 16.41 10.29
N ALA A 155 -3.90 15.30 10.25
CA ALA A 155 -4.30 14.08 9.56
C ALA A 155 -5.60 13.50 10.12
N VAL A 156 -5.73 13.45 11.45
CA VAL A 156 -6.92 12.91 12.14
C VAL A 156 -8.15 13.74 11.82
N LYS A 157 -8.04 15.08 11.76
CA LYS A 157 -9.14 15.96 11.38
C LYS A 157 -9.65 15.63 9.98
N LEU A 158 -8.75 15.51 9.00
CA LEU A 158 -9.12 15.17 7.63
C LEU A 158 -9.67 13.74 7.50
N TYR A 159 -9.11 12.77 8.22
CA TYR A 159 -9.68 11.43 8.26
C TYR A 159 -11.09 11.42 8.86
N ARG A 160 -11.37 12.21 9.89
CA ARG A 160 -12.73 12.32 10.46
C ARG A 160 -13.71 12.90 9.45
N GLN A 161 -13.33 13.95 8.72
CA GLN A 161 -14.18 14.52 7.67
C GLN A 161 -14.50 13.49 6.57
N ALA A 162 -13.50 12.73 6.12
CA ALA A 162 -13.73 11.67 5.14
C ALA A 162 -14.60 10.53 5.70
N ALA A 163 -14.40 10.17 6.97
CA ALA A 163 -15.18 9.16 7.68
C ALA A 163 -16.65 9.59 7.91
N GLU A 164 -16.91 10.86 8.22
CA GLU A 164 -18.27 11.41 8.35
C GLU A 164 -19.07 11.29 7.05
N GLN A 165 -18.39 11.24 5.90
CA GLN A 165 -18.97 10.99 4.59
C GLN A 165 -19.11 9.49 4.26
N GLY A 166 -18.76 8.59 5.19
CA GLY A 166 -18.83 7.14 5.00
C GLY A 166 -17.66 6.54 4.21
N PHE A 167 -16.54 7.26 4.04
CA PHE A 167 -15.39 6.74 3.31
C PHE A 167 -14.67 5.66 4.12
N ALA A 168 -14.92 4.39 3.78
CA ALA A 168 -14.44 3.23 4.53
C ALA A 168 -12.92 3.21 4.79
N PRO A 169 -12.03 3.58 3.84
CA PRO A 169 -10.59 3.65 4.13
C PRO A 169 -10.23 4.64 5.25
N ALA A 170 -10.99 5.72 5.43
CA ALA A 170 -10.76 6.66 6.53
C ALA A 170 -11.13 6.05 7.88
N HIS A 171 -12.25 5.30 7.94
CA HIS A 171 -12.60 4.52 9.14
C HIS A 171 -11.54 3.48 9.47
N TRP A 172 -10.96 2.81 8.48
CA TRP A 172 -9.86 1.88 8.68
C TRP A 172 -8.66 2.54 9.35
N GLN A 173 -8.21 3.70 8.84
CA GLN A 173 -7.06 4.41 9.43
C GLN A 173 -7.38 4.94 10.83
N LEU A 174 -8.54 5.57 11.05
CA LEU A 174 -8.93 6.05 12.39
C LEU A 174 -9.06 4.91 13.39
N GLY A 175 -9.68 3.80 13.01
CA GLY A 175 -9.80 2.61 13.86
C GLY A 175 -8.44 2.10 14.32
N LYS A 176 -7.46 2.02 13.42
CA LYS A 176 -6.07 1.69 13.76
C LYS A 176 -5.43 2.72 14.69
N MET A 177 -5.60 4.01 14.42
CA MET A 177 -5.01 5.09 15.21
C MET A 177 -5.55 5.09 16.65
N TYR A 178 -6.86 4.96 16.84
CA TYR A 178 -7.47 4.85 18.17
C TYR A 178 -7.11 3.55 18.89
N TYR A 179 -7.05 2.43 18.16
CA TYR A 179 -6.68 1.14 18.74
C TYR A 179 -5.25 1.14 19.29
N ARG A 180 -4.31 1.73 18.53
CA ARG A 180 -2.87 1.75 18.86
C ARG A 180 -2.42 2.98 19.64
N GLY A 181 -3.22 4.04 19.67
CA GLY A 181 -2.82 5.34 20.23
C GLY A 181 -1.77 6.06 19.37
N ILE A 182 -1.94 6.07 18.04
CA ILE A 182 -1.03 6.79 17.12
C ILE A 182 -1.45 8.26 17.08
N GLY A 183 -0.55 9.17 17.50
CA GLY A 183 -0.82 10.61 17.52
C GLY A 183 -1.87 11.07 18.54
N MET A 184 -2.37 10.16 19.38
CA MET A 184 -3.39 10.41 20.40
C MET A 184 -3.37 9.31 21.46
N LYS A 185 -4.11 9.49 22.56
CA LYS A 185 -4.31 8.42 23.53
C LYS A 185 -5.18 7.31 22.92
N ALA A 186 -4.81 6.05 23.17
CA ALA A 186 -5.63 4.92 22.75
C ALA A 186 -7.04 5.01 23.37
N ASP A 187 -8.05 4.75 22.55
CA ASP A 187 -9.47 4.81 22.92
C ASP A 187 -10.19 3.62 22.28
N SER A 188 -10.47 2.61 23.10
CA SER A 188 -11.15 1.39 22.67
C SER A 188 -12.57 1.64 22.16
N ALA A 189 -13.29 2.62 22.71
CA ALA A 189 -14.68 2.89 22.30
C ALA A 189 -14.71 3.53 20.90
N GLN A 190 -13.85 4.51 20.66
CA GLN A 190 -13.71 5.12 19.33
C GLN A 190 -13.12 4.14 18.32
N ALA A 191 -12.16 3.30 18.73
CA ALA A 191 -11.62 2.24 17.89
C ALA A 191 -12.73 1.30 17.42
N GLU A 192 -13.63 0.87 18.32
CA GLU A 192 -14.74 -0.02 17.95
C GLU A 192 -15.64 0.59 16.87
N ILE A 193 -16.05 1.85 17.02
CA ILE A 193 -16.95 2.53 16.08
C ILE A 193 -16.35 2.53 14.67
N HIS A 194 -15.11 2.99 14.54
CA HIS A 194 -14.45 3.08 13.25
C HIS A 194 -14.08 1.70 12.68
N LEU A 195 -13.59 0.77 13.51
CA LEU A 195 -13.27 -0.59 13.07
C LEU A 195 -14.51 -1.33 12.58
N ARG A 196 -15.67 -1.12 13.20
CA ARG A 196 -16.96 -1.69 12.77
C ARG A 196 -17.33 -1.25 11.36
N GLN A 197 -17.27 0.05 11.08
CA GLN A 197 -17.57 0.58 9.74
C GLN A 197 -16.59 0.04 8.68
N ALA A 198 -15.28 -0.03 9.00
CA ALA A 198 -14.30 -0.64 8.10
C ALA A 198 -14.51 -2.16 7.93
N ALA A 199 -14.86 -2.87 8.99
CA ALA A 199 -15.12 -4.32 8.97
C ALA A 199 -16.36 -4.67 8.13
N GLU A 200 -17.41 -3.85 8.20
CA GLU A 200 -18.62 -3.93 7.36
C GLU A 200 -18.32 -3.64 5.89
N ALA A 201 -17.45 -2.66 5.62
CA ALA A 201 -16.95 -2.37 4.28
C ALA A 201 -16.00 -3.46 3.72
N GLY A 202 -15.68 -4.49 4.51
CA GLY A 202 -15.00 -5.69 4.06
C GLY A 202 -13.50 -5.75 4.31
N PHE A 203 -12.93 -4.79 5.03
CA PHE A 203 -11.52 -4.80 5.45
C PHE A 203 -11.26 -5.96 6.41
N ILE A 204 -10.46 -6.94 5.98
CA ILE A 204 -10.26 -8.19 6.73
C ILE A 204 -9.50 -7.93 8.03
N ALA A 205 -8.47 -7.08 7.98
CA ALA A 205 -7.71 -6.71 9.17
C ALA A 205 -8.58 -5.95 10.20
N ALA A 206 -9.53 -5.12 9.75
CA ALA A 206 -10.48 -4.47 10.64
C ALA A 206 -11.43 -5.48 11.32
N GLN A 207 -11.87 -6.51 10.59
CA GLN A 207 -12.69 -7.60 11.16
C GLN A 207 -11.94 -8.36 12.26
N VAL A 208 -10.65 -8.64 12.06
CA VAL A 208 -9.81 -9.30 13.08
C VAL A 208 -9.62 -8.39 14.29
N MET A 209 -9.20 -7.14 14.10
CA MET A 209 -8.97 -6.19 15.19
C MET A 209 -10.25 -5.90 16.00
N LEU A 210 -11.40 -5.82 15.33
CA LEU A 210 -12.69 -5.70 15.99
C LEU A 210 -13.03 -6.96 16.80
N GLY A 211 -12.76 -8.14 16.24
CA GLY A 211 -12.88 -9.42 16.95
C GLY A 211 -12.03 -9.44 18.23
N ASP A 212 -10.77 -8.99 18.16
CA ASP A 212 -9.85 -8.92 19.31
C ASP A 212 -10.37 -7.95 20.38
N LEU A 213 -10.83 -6.78 19.96
CA LEU A 213 -11.37 -5.74 20.85
C LEU A 213 -12.63 -6.21 21.59
N LEU A 214 -13.50 -6.93 20.88
CA LEU A 214 -14.76 -7.46 21.42
C LEU A 214 -14.57 -8.75 22.21
N ALA A 215 -13.43 -9.44 22.11
CA ALA A 215 -13.22 -10.74 22.75
C ALA A 215 -13.42 -10.72 24.28
N ALA A 216 -13.13 -9.58 24.92
CA ALA A 216 -13.36 -9.38 26.35
C ALA A 216 -14.77 -8.83 26.69
N GLN A 217 -15.45 -8.20 25.73
CA GLN A 217 -16.70 -7.46 25.95
C GLN A 217 -17.94 -8.21 25.46
N ASN A 218 -17.92 -8.63 24.19
CA ASN A 218 -19.00 -9.34 23.52
C ASN A 218 -18.45 -10.52 22.72
N GLN A 219 -18.42 -11.66 23.38
CA GLN A 219 -17.81 -12.88 22.88
C GLN A 219 -18.53 -13.47 21.67
N VAL A 220 -19.87 -13.39 21.65
CA VAL A 220 -20.67 -13.92 20.53
C VAL A 220 -20.36 -13.14 19.26
N GLU A 221 -20.34 -11.82 19.39
CA GLU A 221 -20.07 -10.93 18.28
C GLU A 221 -18.63 -11.04 17.78
N SER A 222 -17.65 -11.11 18.69
CA SER A 222 -16.25 -11.39 18.35
C SER A 222 -16.12 -12.62 17.44
N MET A 223 -16.79 -13.73 17.80
CA MET A 223 -16.79 -14.94 16.98
C MET A 223 -17.45 -14.76 15.62
N THR A 224 -18.47 -13.91 15.49
CA THR A 224 -19.05 -13.62 14.17
C THR A 224 -18.06 -12.90 13.27
N TRP A 225 -17.29 -11.95 13.80
CA TRP A 225 -16.29 -11.22 13.04
C TRP A 225 -15.12 -12.10 12.63
N TYR A 226 -14.61 -12.95 13.53
CA TYR A 226 -13.59 -13.91 13.13
C TYR A 226 -14.09 -14.90 12.08
N ARG A 227 -15.35 -15.39 12.16
CA ARG A 227 -15.90 -16.26 11.11
C ARG A 227 -15.99 -15.55 9.77
N LYS A 228 -16.40 -14.28 9.74
CA LYS A 228 -16.43 -13.46 8.51
C LYS A 228 -15.02 -13.32 7.91
N ALA A 229 -14.02 -13.01 8.73
CA ALA A 229 -12.64 -12.87 8.27
C ALA A 229 -12.02 -14.21 7.82
N ALA A 230 -12.26 -15.29 8.56
CA ALA A 230 -11.78 -16.63 8.23
C ALA A 230 -12.42 -17.16 6.94
N ALA A 231 -13.71 -16.88 6.70
CA ALA A 231 -14.38 -17.23 5.44
C ALA A 231 -13.74 -16.54 4.22
N LYS A 232 -13.12 -15.36 4.42
CA LYS A 232 -12.33 -14.66 3.39
C LYS A 232 -10.88 -15.15 3.28
N GLY A 233 -10.47 -16.12 4.10
CA GLY A 233 -9.14 -16.73 4.07
C GLY A 233 -8.14 -16.20 5.10
N SER A 234 -8.56 -15.36 6.05
CA SER A 234 -7.67 -14.83 7.09
C SER A 234 -7.11 -15.94 7.99
N GLY A 235 -5.78 -16.09 8.00
CA GLY A 235 -5.07 -17.00 8.88
C GLY A 235 -5.16 -16.59 10.36
N ASP A 236 -5.08 -15.28 10.64
CA ASP A 236 -5.21 -14.73 11.99
C ASP A 236 -6.57 -15.05 12.60
N ALA A 237 -7.65 -14.80 11.85
CA ALA A 237 -9.01 -15.10 12.29
C ALA A 237 -9.22 -16.60 12.52
N ALA A 238 -8.70 -17.45 11.63
CA ALA A 238 -8.80 -18.90 11.75
C ALA A 238 -8.04 -19.43 12.99
N ALA A 239 -6.86 -18.86 13.29
CA ALA A 239 -6.10 -19.18 14.49
C ALA A 239 -6.82 -18.72 15.77
N ALA A 240 -7.40 -17.50 15.76
CA ALA A 240 -8.19 -16.99 16.88
C ALA A 240 -9.41 -17.88 17.17
N LEU A 241 -10.18 -18.26 16.14
CA LEU A 241 -11.30 -19.20 16.28
C LEU A 241 -10.88 -20.51 16.92
N ALA A 242 -9.79 -21.11 16.44
CA ALA A 242 -9.33 -22.37 16.97
C ALA A 242 -8.81 -22.28 18.41
N GLN A 243 -8.13 -21.18 18.76
CA GLN A 243 -7.70 -20.92 20.13
C GLN A 243 -8.91 -20.81 21.08
N HIS A 244 -10.00 -20.15 20.64
CA HIS A 244 -11.23 -20.07 21.41
C HIS A 244 -11.92 -21.44 21.54
N SER A 245 -12.00 -22.23 20.47
CA SER A 245 -12.54 -23.60 20.50
C SER A 245 -11.74 -24.54 21.42
N LEU A 246 -10.42 -24.37 21.50
CA LEU A 246 -9.55 -25.18 22.37
C LEU A 246 -9.64 -24.81 23.84
N THR A 247 -9.65 -23.52 24.14
CA THR A 247 -9.71 -23.03 25.53
C THR A 247 -11.10 -23.23 26.14
N GLY A 248 -12.13 -23.40 25.31
CA GLY A 248 -13.51 -23.51 25.77
C GLY A 248 -14.03 -22.23 26.42
N LYS A 249 -13.32 -21.10 26.25
CA LYS A 249 -13.65 -19.83 26.91
C LYS A 249 -14.96 -19.22 26.39
N LEU A 250 -15.33 -19.51 25.14
CA LEU A 250 -16.45 -18.86 24.43
C LEU A 250 -17.53 -19.85 23.93
N THR A 251 -17.12 -21.06 23.59
CA THR A 251 -17.97 -22.18 23.18
C THR A 251 -17.58 -23.40 24.02
N GLY A 252 -18.43 -24.41 24.12
CA GLY A 252 -18.00 -25.70 24.68
C GLY A 252 -16.69 -26.15 24.03
N ARG A 253 -15.77 -26.70 24.82
CA ARG A 253 -14.45 -27.13 24.34
C ARG A 253 -14.64 -28.15 23.21
N ASP A 254 -14.20 -27.78 22.01
CA ASP A 254 -14.30 -28.63 20.81
C ASP A 254 -12.97 -28.66 20.04
N PRO A 255 -12.11 -29.64 20.34
CA PRO A 255 -10.84 -29.80 19.64
C PRO A 255 -10.96 -30.16 18.16
N LEU A 256 -12.06 -30.83 17.75
CA LEU A 256 -12.26 -31.19 16.34
C LEU A 256 -12.60 -29.96 15.51
N GLN A 257 -13.43 -29.06 16.06
CA GLN A 257 -13.69 -27.76 15.44
C GLN A 257 -12.41 -26.91 15.37
N ALA A 258 -11.61 -26.89 16.44
CA ALA A 258 -10.33 -26.19 16.43
C ALA A 258 -9.42 -26.69 15.31
N MET A 259 -9.29 -28.01 15.15
CA MET A 259 -8.51 -28.62 14.07
C MET A 259 -9.02 -28.23 12.67
N ARG A 260 -10.34 -28.18 12.47
CA ARG A 260 -10.92 -27.77 11.19
C ARG A 260 -10.57 -26.33 10.84
N HIS A 261 -10.62 -25.43 11.82
CA HIS A 261 -10.27 -24.02 11.61
C HIS A 261 -8.77 -23.83 11.37
N THR A 262 -7.89 -24.53 12.09
CA THR A 262 -6.44 -24.31 11.96
C THR A 262 -5.81 -24.97 10.75
N ARG A 263 -6.33 -26.10 10.25
CA ARG A 263 -5.67 -26.84 9.16
C ARG A 263 -5.39 -25.98 7.94
N PHE A 264 -6.41 -25.23 7.49
CA PHE A 264 -6.29 -24.32 6.34
C PHE A 264 -5.24 -23.22 6.53
N ALA A 265 -5.12 -22.68 7.74
CA ALA A 265 -4.15 -21.64 8.07
C ALA A 265 -2.74 -22.23 8.27
N ALA A 266 -2.63 -23.43 8.83
CA ALA A 266 -1.37 -24.14 9.01
C ALA A 266 -0.74 -24.53 7.66
N ASP A 267 -1.56 -24.94 6.68
CA ASP A 267 -1.10 -25.22 5.31
C ASP A 267 -0.51 -23.98 4.63
N ARG A 268 -1.01 -22.78 4.96
CA ARG A 268 -0.45 -21.49 4.54
C ARG A 268 0.69 -20.97 5.42
N ARG A 269 1.25 -21.83 6.28
CA ARG A 269 2.36 -21.49 7.19
C ARG A 269 2.01 -20.35 8.14
N HIS A 270 0.77 -20.30 8.65
CA HIS A 270 0.42 -19.34 9.71
C HIS A 270 1.03 -19.77 11.06
N PRO A 271 1.84 -18.93 11.73
CA PRO A 271 2.63 -19.33 12.91
C PRO A 271 1.78 -19.86 14.06
N GLU A 272 0.73 -19.13 14.44
CA GLU A 272 -0.16 -19.56 15.54
C GLU A 272 -0.99 -20.79 15.17
N ALA A 273 -1.36 -20.96 13.90
CA ALA A 273 -2.12 -22.13 13.47
C ALA A 273 -1.25 -23.40 13.53
N LEU A 274 0.03 -23.29 13.11
CA LEU A 274 1.00 -24.37 13.24
C LEU A 274 1.24 -24.74 14.70
N ARG A 275 1.37 -23.76 15.60
CA ARG A 275 1.46 -24.04 17.04
C ARG A 275 0.24 -24.80 17.55
N ILE A 276 -0.96 -24.34 17.18
CA ILE A 276 -2.21 -25.00 17.62
C ILE A 276 -2.27 -26.44 17.10
N MET A 277 -1.82 -26.71 15.86
CA MET A 277 -1.67 -28.08 15.35
C MET A 277 -0.71 -28.89 16.23
N GLY A 278 0.42 -28.30 16.64
CA GLY A 278 1.33 -28.91 17.60
C GLY A 278 0.67 -29.26 18.92
N ASP A 279 -0.14 -28.36 19.49
CA ASP A 279 -0.89 -28.61 20.73
C ASP A 279 -1.93 -29.75 20.57
N LEU A 280 -2.63 -29.81 19.43
CA LEU A 280 -3.59 -30.88 19.13
C LEU A 280 -2.91 -32.25 19.13
N TYR A 281 -1.76 -32.39 18.45
CA TYR A 281 -1.01 -33.64 18.39
C TYR A 281 -0.30 -33.98 19.70
N ARG A 282 0.23 -32.98 20.42
CA ARG A 282 0.92 -33.21 21.70
C ARG A 282 -0.02 -33.79 22.75
N TYR A 283 -1.21 -33.21 22.86
CA TYR A 283 -2.18 -33.57 23.89
C TYR A 283 -3.24 -34.57 23.42
N GLY A 284 -3.19 -35.02 22.15
CA GLY A 284 -4.15 -35.98 21.59
C GLY A 284 -5.59 -35.45 21.56
N LEU A 285 -5.75 -34.17 21.22
CA LEU A 285 -7.06 -33.50 21.29
C LEU A 285 -7.82 -33.67 19.97
N GLY A 286 -8.71 -34.65 19.91
CA GLY A 286 -9.46 -34.96 18.68
C GLY A 286 -8.63 -35.67 17.60
N VAL A 287 -7.37 -35.97 17.90
CA VAL A 287 -6.46 -36.79 17.09
C VAL A 287 -5.67 -37.72 18.01
N LYS A 288 -5.12 -38.81 17.46
CA LYS A 288 -4.18 -39.64 18.21
C LYS A 288 -2.95 -38.81 18.58
N ALA A 289 -2.52 -38.89 19.84
CA ALA A 289 -1.33 -38.18 20.28
C ALA A 289 -0.10 -38.64 19.49
N ASP A 290 0.68 -37.69 19.01
CA ASP A 290 1.89 -37.91 18.22
C ASP A 290 2.94 -36.84 18.60
N PRO A 291 3.89 -37.18 19.49
CA PRO A 291 4.93 -36.25 19.93
C PRO A 291 5.87 -35.80 18.80
N HIS A 292 6.11 -36.64 17.80
CA HIS A 292 6.98 -36.31 16.67
C HIS A 292 6.30 -35.29 15.77
N ALA A 293 5.05 -35.55 15.38
CA ALA A 293 4.27 -34.59 14.60
C ALA A 293 4.12 -33.25 15.35
N ALA A 294 3.88 -33.30 16.67
CA ALA A 294 3.79 -32.11 17.50
C ALA A 294 5.10 -31.28 17.48
N HIS A 295 6.24 -31.95 17.64
CA HIS A 295 7.55 -31.32 17.57
C HIS A 295 7.79 -30.64 16.21
N ASP A 296 7.46 -31.31 15.10
CA ASP A 296 7.60 -30.76 13.76
C ASP A 296 6.75 -29.51 13.54
N TYR A 297 5.50 -29.53 14.04
CA TYR A 297 4.62 -28.36 14.00
C TYR A 297 5.16 -27.19 14.82
N TYR A 298 5.65 -27.45 16.04
CA TYR A 298 6.26 -26.42 16.87
C TYR A 298 7.53 -25.86 16.23
N HIS A 299 8.39 -26.71 15.65
CA HIS A 299 9.59 -26.27 14.95
C HIS A 299 9.22 -25.34 13.77
N ARG A 300 8.27 -25.74 12.93
CA ARG A 300 7.77 -24.89 11.83
C ARG A 300 7.19 -23.57 12.34
N ALA A 301 6.41 -23.58 13.41
CA ALA A 301 5.87 -22.36 14.02
C ALA A 301 6.99 -21.45 14.57
N ALA A 302 8.00 -22.04 15.22
CA ALA A 302 9.16 -21.34 15.76
C ALA A 302 9.99 -20.64 14.67
N THR A 303 10.23 -21.32 13.53
CA THR A 303 10.91 -20.71 12.37
C THR A 303 10.19 -19.50 11.79
N LEU A 304 8.91 -19.32 12.11
CA LEU A 304 8.08 -18.19 11.69
C LEU A 304 7.91 -17.14 12.79
N GLY A 305 8.63 -17.26 13.91
CA GLY A 305 8.62 -16.31 15.01
C GLY A 305 7.55 -16.54 16.09
N CYS A 306 6.90 -17.71 16.13
CA CYS A 306 5.91 -18.00 17.17
C CYS A 306 6.57 -18.22 18.54
N ALA A 307 6.57 -17.19 19.39
CA ALA A 307 7.21 -17.22 20.72
C ALA A 307 6.68 -18.34 21.62
N THR A 308 5.38 -18.60 21.58
CA THR A 308 4.73 -19.68 22.35
C THR A 308 5.16 -21.06 21.86
N ALA A 309 5.39 -21.28 20.56
CA ALA A 309 5.96 -22.52 20.05
C ALA A 309 7.42 -22.71 20.47
N ILE A 310 8.22 -21.64 20.45
CA ILE A 310 9.60 -21.66 20.95
C ILE A 310 9.64 -22.08 22.43
N GLN A 311 8.73 -21.53 23.26
CA GLN A 311 8.60 -21.93 24.66
C GLN A 311 8.26 -23.42 24.83
N LYS A 312 7.38 -23.97 23.98
CA LYS A 312 7.06 -25.41 23.99
C LYS A 312 8.29 -26.25 23.68
N LEU A 313 9.05 -25.89 22.64
CA LEU A 313 10.30 -26.57 22.28
C LEU A 313 11.36 -26.50 23.39
N LEU A 314 11.50 -25.35 24.04
CA LEU A 314 12.38 -25.18 25.20
C LEU A 314 12.01 -26.11 26.34
N SER A 315 10.72 -26.20 26.66
CA SER A 315 10.25 -27.08 27.72
C SER A 315 10.51 -28.56 27.40
N ASP A 316 10.36 -28.95 26.13
CA ASP A 316 10.61 -30.32 25.68
C ASP A 316 12.11 -30.65 25.71
N ALA A 317 12.95 -29.72 25.26
CA ALA A 317 14.40 -29.87 25.28
C ALA A 317 14.95 -29.95 26.71
N ALA A 318 14.42 -29.14 27.63
CA ALA A 318 14.82 -29.19 29.04
C ALA A 318 14.56 -30.56 29.68
N LEU A 319 13.47 -31.22 29.28
CA LEU A 319 13.06 -32.52 29.84
C LEU A 319 13.74 -33.72 29.16
N HIS A 320 13.97 -33.66 27.85
CA HIS A 320 14.36 -34.84 27.07
C HIS A 320 15.69 -34.70 26.34
N ASN A 321 16.10 -33.48 25.95
CA ASN A 321 17.28 -33.22 25.12
C ASN A 321 18.11 -32.03 25.66
N PRO A 322 18.75 -32.16 26.85
CA PRO A 322 19.46 -31.06 27.50
C PRO A 322 20.62 -30.48 26.67
N GLN A 323 21.16 -31.25 25.73
CA GLN A 323 22.20 -30.77 24.80
C GLN A 323 21.66 -29.73 23.80
N GLN A 324 20.39 -29.83 23.40
CA GLN A 324 19.75 -28.88 22.48
C GLN A 324 19.14 -27.67 23.20
N TYR A 325 18.97 -27.77 24.53
CA TYR A 325 18.32 -26.74 25.33
C TYR A 325 18.99 -25.38 25.20
N GLU A 326 20.31 -25.31 25.36
CA GLU A 326 21.03 -24.02 25.31
C GLU A 326 20.95 -23.39 23.91
N GLN A 327 21.06 -24.19 22.84
CA GLN A 327 20.92 -23.69 21.47
C GLN A 327 19.53 -23.08 21.21
N ILE A 328 18.46 -23.78 21.62
CA ILE A 328 17.08 -23.28 21.46
C ILE A 328 16.86 -22.05 22.34
N ARG A 329 17.48 -22.00 23.53
CA ARG A 329 17.36 -20.89 24.48
C ARG A 329 18.03 -19.63 23.95
N GLU A 330 19.24 -19.75 23.41
CA GLU A 330 19.95 -18.64 22.79
C GLU A 330 19.16 -18.08 21.60
N ALA A 331 18.65 -18.95 20.73
CA ALA A 331 17.78 -18.54 19.62
C ALA A 331 16.52 -17.81 20.12
N ALA A 332 15.87 -18.33 21.17
CA ALA A 332 14.67 -17.72 21.76
C ALA A 332 14.93 -16.32 22.32
N LEU A 333 16.01 -16.15 23.08
CA LEU A 333 16.41 -14.84 23.63
C LEU A 333 16.74 -13.86 22.52
N PHE A 334 17.39 -14.33 21.45
CA PHE A 334 17.71 -13.52 20.29
C PHE A 334 16.45 -13.04 19.56
N PHE A 335 15.47 -13.93 19.32
CA PHE A 335 14.18 -13.55 18.75
C PHE A 335 13.44 -12.54 19.62
N GLN A 336 13.40 -12.77 20.94
CA GLN A 336 12.76 -11.84 21.88
C GLN A 336 13.41 -10.45 21.83
N LYS A 337 14.75 -10.39 21.79
CA LYS A 337 15.47 -9.13 21.66
C LYS A 337 15.13 -8.42 20.35
N THR A 338 15.10 -9.14 19.24
CA THR A 338 14.78 -8.59 17.91
C THR A 338 13.36 -8.02 17.85
N GLU A 339 12.37 -8.76 18.39
CA GLU A 339 10.98 -8.29 18.51
C GLU A 339 10.88 -7.04 19.39
N GLN A 340 11.64 -6.98 20.48
CA GLN A 340 11.70 -5.79 21.34
C GLN A 340 12.32 -4.58 20.61
N THR A 341 13.40 -4.79 19.85
CA THR A 341 14.02 -3.76 19.00
C THR A 341 13.00 -3.23 17.98
N PHE A 342 12.26 -4.12 17.31
CA PHE A 342 11.20 -3.73 16.38
C PHE A 342 10.10 -2.90 17.06
N ARG A 343 9.60 -3.33 18.23
CA ARG A 343 8.58 -2.56 18.97
C ARG A 343 9.06 -1.18 19.40
N ASN A 344 10.32 -1.08 19.82
CA ASN A 344 10.95 0.21 20.13
C ASN A 344 11.06 1.10 18.88
N ALA A 345 11.33 0.51 17.71
CA ALA A 345 11.34 1.21 16.44
C ALA A 345 9.94 1.74 16.08
N GLU A 346 8.89 0.92 16.22
CA GLU A 346 7.49 1.34 16.00
C GLU A 346 7.09 2.47 16.95
N ALA A 347 7.47 2.37 18.23
CA ALA A 347 7.21 3.42 19.21
C ALA A 347 7.84 4.75 18.79
N CYS A 348 9.11 4.75 18.36
CA CYS A 348 9.80 5.94 17.86
C CYS A 348 9.18 6.47 16.55
N HIS A 349 8.75 5.58 15.65
CA HIS A 349 8.17 5.97 14.37
C HIS A 349 6.80 6.65 14.53
N TYR A 350 5.93 6.09 15.38
CA TYR A 350 4.55 6.55 15.54
C TYR A 350 4.32 7.47 16.75
N GLY A 351 5.34 7.67 17.59
CA GLY A 351 5.23 8.43 18.83
C GLY A 351 4.37 7.73 19.90
N ILE A 352 4.38 6.39 19.93
CA ILE A 352 3.58 5.62 20.90
C ILE A 352 4.32 5.61 22.23
N GLY A 353 3.88 6.44 23.18
CA GLY A 353 4.51 6.58 24.49
C GLY A 353 5.91 7.25 24.47
N THR A 354 6.29 7.82 23.33
CA THR A 354 7.54 8.57 23.12
C THR A 354 7.30 9.68 22.09
N VAL A 355 8.27 10.58 21.89
CA VAL A 355 8.25 11.53 20.77
C VAL A 355 8.59 10.82 19.46
N VAL A 356 8.05 11.33 18.35
CA VAL A 356 8.35 10.84 17.00
C VAL A 356 9.81 11.14 16.66
N ASP A 357 10.56 10.10 16.29
CA ASP A 357 11.97 10.16 15.88
C ASP A 357 12.24 9.13 14.78
N TYR A 358 12.19 9.60 13.53
CA TYR A 358 12.38 8.74 12.35
C TYR A 358 13.82 8.25 12.18
N ASP A 359 14.81 9.02 12.61
CA ASP A 359 16.23 8.62 12.52
C ASP A 359 16.52 7.46 13.47
N ARG A 360 16.02 7.56 14.71
CA ARG A 360 16.13 6.48 15.69
C ARG A 360 15.30 5.26 15.26
N ALA A 361 14.07 5.48 14.76
CA ALA A 361 13.25 4.40 14.23
C ALA A 361 13.95 3.66 13.08
N ARG A 362 14.54 4.38 12.13
CA ARG A 362 15.29 3.80 11.00
C ARG A 362 16.44 2.92 11.47
N LYS A 363 17.24 3.37 12.43
CA LYS A 363 18.36 2.58 12.99
C LYS A 363 17.88 1.30 13.66
N LEU A 364 16.83 1.37 14.47
CA LEU A 364 16.27 0.20 15.16
C LEU A 364 15.59 -0.76 14.18
N TYR A 365 14.89 -0.24 13.16
CA TYR A 365 14.35 -1.10 12.12
C TYR A 365 15.44 -1.79 11.31
N LEU A 366 16.55 -1.11 10.99
CA LEU A 366 17.70 -1.70 10.32
C LEU A 366 18.28 -2.85 11.15
N GLU A 367 18.54 -2.62 12.44
CA GLU A 367 19.02 -3.67 13.35
C GLU A 367 18.07 -4.88 13.35
N ALA A 368 16.75 -4.68 13.46
CA ALA A 368 15.80 -5.78 13.44
C ALA A 368 15.70 -6.47 12.06
N ALA A 369 15.76 -5.71 10.96
CA ALA A 369 15.64 -6.25 9.60
C ALA A 369 16.87 -7.05 9.17
N GLU A 370 18.09 -6.64 9.59
CA GLU A 370 19.33 -7.41 9.40
C GLU A 370 19.24 -8.80 10.03
N PHE A 371 18.42 -8.96 11.07
CA PHE A 371 18.10 -10.24 11.70
C PHE A 371 16.83 -10.89 11.14
N HIS A 372 16.53 -10.63 9.87
CA HIS A 372 15.42 -11.20 9.11
C HIS A 372 14.03 -10.91 9.71
N HIS A 373 13.84 -9.82 10.47
CA HIS A 373 12.52 -9.46 10.97
C HIS A 373 11.64 -8.85 9.85
N LYS A 374 10.74 -9.64 9.26
CA LYS A 374 9.89 -9.22 8.12
C LYS A 374 9.13 -7.91 8.32
N ASN A 375 8.56 -7.67 9.51
CA ASN A 375 7.79 -6.43 9.76
C ASN A 375 8.73 -5.22 9.82
N ALA A 376 9.97 -5.40 10.28
CA ALA A 376 10.96 -4.33 10.32
C ALA A 376 11.45 -3.99 8.91
N ALA A 377 11.72 -5.02 8.09
CA ALA A 377 12.04 -4.83 6.68
C ALA A 377 10.90 -4.11 5.93
N ALA A 378 9.64 -4.50 6.14
CA ALA A 378 8.50 -3.79 5.55
C ALA A 378 8.39 -2.33 6.04
N ALA A 379 8.67 -2.07 7.32
CA ALA A 379 8.67 -0.71 7.88
C ALA A 379 9.81 0.16 7.30
N LEU A 380 11.00 -0.39 7.09
CA LEU A 380 12.10 0.28 6.36
C LEU A 380 11.69 0.59 4.92
N GLY A 381 11.11 -0.39 4.23
CA GLY A 381 10.61 -0.21 2.88
C GLY A 381 9.66 0.99 2.79
N LYS A 382 8.71 1.10 3.72
CA LYS A 382 7.81 2.25 3.82
C LYS A 382 8.53 3.55 4.14
N LEU A 383 9.50 3.52 5.07
CA LEU A 383 10.26 4.71 5.46
C LEU A 383 11.01 5.31 4.26
N TYR A 384 11.66 4.48 3.44
CA TYR A 384 12.32 4.91 2.19
C TYR A 384 11.33 5.26 1.09
N TYR A 385 10.22 4.52 0.96
CA TYR A 385 9.20 4.79 -0.05
C TYR A 385 8.55 6.17 0.15
N TYR A 386 8.25 6.54 1.39
CA TYR A 386 7.60 7.80 1.74
C TYR A 386 8.56 8.94 2.12
N GLY A 387 9.87 8.68 2.20
CA GLY A 387 10.86 9.66 2.64
C GLY A 387 10.64 10.16 4.08
N GLN A 388 10.30 9.25 5.01
CA GLN A 388 10.05 9.62 6.41
C GLN A 388 11.37 9.76 7.18
N GLY A 389 11.83 11.00 7.36
CA GLY A 389 13.12 11.28 8.02
C GLY A 389 14.36 10.95 7.17
N VAL A 390 14.16 10.65 5.89
CA VAL A 390 15.20 10.48 4.85
C VAL A 390 14.66 10.99 3.53
N GLU A 391 15.52 11.22 2.54
CA GLU A 391 15.06 11.39 1.17
C GLU A 391 14.42 10.10 0.64
N ALA A 392 13.38 10.25 -0.17
CA ALA A 392 12.70 9.10 -0.76
C ALA A 392 13.64 8.35 -1.70
N ASP A 393 13.76 7.04 -1.50
CA ASP A 393 14.59 6.16 -2.31
C ASP A 393 13.82 4.88 -2.63
N PHE A 394 13.27 4.84 -3.85
CA PHE A 394 12.49 3.70 -4.32
C PHE A 394 13.33 2.44 -4.52
N GLN A 395 14.64 2.55 -4.77
CA GLN A 395 15.51 1.39 -4.95
C GLN A 395 15.75 0.72 -3.60
N SER A 396 16.08 1.51 -2.57
CA SER A 396 16.16 1.00 -1.19
C SER A 396 14.80 0.47 -0.71
N ALA A 397 13.70 1.15 -1.03
CA ALA A 397 12.35 0.67 -0.69
C ALA A 397 12.06 -0.70 -1.32
N ALA A 398 12.34 -0.87 -2.62
CA ALA A 398 12.16 -2.13 -3.33
C ALA A 398 12.96 -3.27 -2.69
N HIS A 399 14.23 -3.01 -2.36
CA HIS A 399 15.10 -4.00 -1.71
C HIS A 399 14.52 -4.51 -0.38
N TRP A 400 14.10 -3.59 0.50
CA TRP A 400 13.53 -3.98 1.80
C TRP A 400 12.14 -4.61 1.68
N PHE A 401 11.32 -4.16 0.73
CA PHE A 401 10.04 -4.80 0.45
C PHE A 401 10.21 -6.21 -0.11
N GLU A 402 11.23 -6.48 -0.93
CA GLU A 402 11.53 -7.81 -1.44
C GLU A 402 11.86 -8.77 -0.30
N ILE A 403 12.76 -8.40 0.61
CA ILE A 403 13.10 -9.19 1.81
C ILE A 403 11.85 -9.53 2.64
N ALA A 404 10.96 -8.56 2.85
CA ALA A 404 9.74 -8.79 3.61
C ALA A 404 8.70 -9.62 2.83
N ALA A 405 8.57 -9.39 1.52
CA ALA A 405 7.62 -10.06 0.65
C ALA A 405 7.92 -11.55 0.48
N GLU A 406 9.21 -11.91 0.37
CA GLU A 406 9.70 -13.30 0.36
C GLU A 406 9.35 -14.06 1.66
N GLN A 407 9.31 -13.34 2.78
CA GLN A 407 8.88 -13.88 4.07
C GLN A 407 7.35 -13.87 4.26
N GLY A 408 6.59 -13.54 3.21
CA GLY A 408 5.13 -13.57 3.22
C GLY A 408 4.48 -12.31 3.81
N HIS A 409 5.19 -11.19 3.94
CA HIS A 409 4.60 -9.94 4.42
C HIS A 409 3.69 -9.32 3.36
N THR A 410 2.39 -9.35 3.60
CA THR A 410 1.35 -9.08 2.59
C THR A 410 1.32 -7.62 2.13
N GLU A 411 1.55 -6.67 3.04
CA GLU A 411 1.70 -5.25 2.69
C GLU A 411 2.95 -5.01 1.84
N ALA A 412 4.06 -5.71 2.11
CA ALA A 412 5.29 -5.54 1.35
C ALA A 412 5.14 -6.11 -0.08
N GLN A 413 4.42 -7.23 -0.21
CA GLN A 413 4.05 -7.78 -1.52
C GLN A 413 3.24 -6.79 -2.36
N TYR A 414 2.29 -6.07 -1.75
CA TYR A 414 1.52 -5.03 -2.43
C TYR A 414 2.39 -3.86 -2.90
N TYR A 415 3.24 -3.30 -2.03
CA TYR A 415 4.12 -2.19 -2.43
C TYR A 415 5.15 -2.62 -3.48
N LEU A 416 5.73 -3.81 -3.34
CA LEU A 416 6.65 -4.35 -4.33
C LEU A 416 5.97 -4.56 -5.68
N ALA A 417 4.72 -5.03 -5.70
CA ALA A 417 3.94 -5.14 -6.92
C ALA A 417 3.78 -3.80 -7.64
N ARG A 418 3.51 -2.72 -6.88
CA ARG A 418 3.40 -1.36 -7.43
C ARG A 418 4.73 -0.85 -7.99
N LEU A 419 5.83 -1.05 -7.28
CA LEU A 419 7.16 -0.64 -7.74
C LEU A 419 7.52 -1.33 -9.07
N TYR A 420 7.25 -2.64 -9.20
CA TYR A 420 7.45 -3.37 -10.46
C TYR A 420 6.50 -2.94 -11.57
N TYR A 421 5.27 -2.54 -11.25
CA TYR A 421 4.32 -2.09 -12.27
C TYR A 421 4.77 -0.76 -12.89
N HIS A 422 5.13 0.22 -12.06
CA HIS A 422 5.54 1.56 -12.52
C HIS A 422 7.02 1.67 -12.91
N GLY A 423 7.86 0.71 -12.54
CA GLY A 423 9.30 0.81 -12.75
C GLY A 423 9.97 1.86 -11.85
N GLN A 424 9.47 2.03 -10.62
CA GLN A 424 10.02 2.97 -9.63
C GLN A 424 11.07 2.25 -8.80
N GLY A 425 12.35 2.65 -8.90
CA GLY A 425 13.46 2.01 -8.17
C GLY A 425 13.85 0.61 -8.65
N VAL A 426 13.04 -0.01 -9.52
CA VAL A 426 13.27 -1.29 -10.20
C VAL A 426 12.87 -1.18 -11.66
N THR A 427 13.39 -2.05 -12.51
CA THR A 427 12.94 -2.13 -13.91
C THR A 427 11.48 -2.60 -13.96
N SER A 428 10.64 -1.88 -14.71
CA SER A 428 9.23 -2.26 -14.87
C SER A 428 9.11 -3.68 -15.41
N HIS A 429 8.28 -4.51 -14.76
CA HIS A 429 8.02 -5.88 -15.16
C HIS A 429 6.61 -6.32 -14.72
N ILE A 430 5.62 -6.03 -15.56
CA ILE A 430 4.19 -6.24 -15.28
C ILE A 430 3.85 -7.68 -14.85
N PRO A 431 4.42 -8.76 -15.44
CA PRO A 431 4.16 -10.12 -14.96
C PRO A 431 4.60 -10.34 -13.51
N THR A 432 5.72 -9.73 -13.08
CA THR A 432 6.20 -9.82 -11.69
C THR A 432 5.31 -9.01 -10.76
N ALA A 433 4.86 -7.83 -11.20
CA ALA A 433 3.87 -7.04 -10.48
C ALA A 433 2.56 -7.83 -10.24
N CYS A 434 2.03 -8.48 -11.27
CA CYS A 434 0.83 -9.31 -11.17
C CYS A 434 1.03 -10.47 -10.18
N ARG A 435 2.20 -11.13 -10.22
CA ARG A 435 2.53 -12.23 -9.29
C ARG A 435 2.52 -11.76 -7.83
N TRP A 436 3.15 -10.63 -7.54
CA TRP A 436 3.20 -10.10 -6.18
C TRP A 436 1.85 -9.56 -5.70
N LEU A 437 1.07 -8.90 -6.58
CA LEU A 437 -0.28 -8.46 -6.24
C LEU A 437 -1.20 -9.65 -5.95
N GLN A 438 -1.10 -10.73 -6.73
CA GLN A 438 -1.83 -11.97 -6.47
C GLN A 438 -1.43 -12.60 -5.12
N ALA A 439 -0.14 -12.56 -4.76
CA ALA A 439 0.33 -13.02 -3.45
C ALA A 439 -0.27 -12.19 -2.30
N ALA A 440 -0.31 -10.86 -2.44
CA ALA A 440 -0.92 -9.97 -1.45
C ALA A 440 -2.43 -10.23 -1.28
N ILE A 441 -3.16 -10.46 -2.38
CA ILE A 441 -4.58 -10.84 -2.38
C ILE A 441 -4.78 -12.19 -1.66
N ASN A 442 -3.94 -13.18 -1.96
CA ASN A 442 -3.99 -14.50 -1.33
C ASN A 442 -3.68 -14.43 0.17
N GLY A 443 -2.82 -13.50 0.56
CA GLY A 443 -2.50 -13.17 1.95
C GLY A 443 -3.54 -12.30 2.65
N CYS A 444 -4.66 -11.97 2.01
CA CYS A 444 -5.73 -11.15 2.58
C CYS A 444 -5.30 -9.71 2.94
N TYR A 445 -4.40 -9.09 2.16
CA TYR A 445 -4.01 -7.68 2.36
C TYR A 445 -5.23 -6.74 2.27
N GLU A 446 -5.42 -5.93 3.32
CA GLU A 446 -6.51 -4.95 3.50
C GLU A 446 -7.89 -5.40 3.00
N ASN A 447 -8.21 -5.06 1.75
CA ASN A 447 -9.44 -5.42 1.06
C ASN A 447 -9.13 -6.12 -0.28
N PRO A 448 -9.06 -7.46 -0.29
CA PRO A 448 -8.79 -8.24 -1.50
C PRO A 448 -9.80 -8.02 -2.62
N ASP A 449 -11.06 -7.72 -2.27
CA ASP A 449 -12.13 -7.52 -3.24
C ASP A 449 -11.89 -6.25 -4.07
N ALA A 450 -11.29 -5.21 -3.48
CA ALA A 450 -10.88 -3.99 -4.18
C ALA A 450 -9.64 -4.19 -5.08
N LEU A 451 -8.79 -5.17 -4.77
CA LEU A 451 -7.54 -5.42 -5.51
C LEU A 451 -7.72 -6.37 -6.70
N ARG A 452 -8.76 -7.23 -6.70
CA ARG A 452 -9.02 -8.15 -7.83
C ARG A 452 -9.26 -7.45 -9.17
N PRO A 453 -10.06 -6.36 -9.27
CA PRO A 453 -10.22 -5.63 -10.52
C PRO A 453 -8.90 -5.00 -11.00
N LEU A 454 -8.08 -4.50 -10.07
CA LEU A 454 -6.76 -3.94 -10.38
C LEU A 454 -5.84 -5.01 -10.97
N LEU A 455 -5.79 -6.19 -10.37
CA LEU A 455 -5.02 -7.31 -10.89
C LEU A 455 -5.48 -7.72 -12.30
N ALA A 456 -6.79 -7.79 -12.53
CA ALA A 456 -7.33 -8.12 -13.85
C ALA A 456 -6.94 -7.09 -14.92
N LYS A 457 -6.87 -5.80 -14.54
CA LYS A 457 -6.38 -4.74 -15.42
C LYS A 457 -4.91 -4.96 -15.77
N TRP A 458 -4.04 -5.16 -14.78
CA TRP A 458 -2.61 -5.36 -15.00
C TRP A 458 -2.30 -6.62 -15.81
N GLN A 459 -3.07 -7.70 -15.63
CA GLN A 459 -2.92 -8.92 -16.42
C GLN A 459 -3.28 -8.70 -17.89
N LYS A 460 -4.31 -7.89 -18.20
CA LYS A 460 -4.63 -7.52 -19.59
C LYS A 460 -3.51 -6.71 -20.23
N GLU A 461 -2.89 -5.81 -19.48
CA GLU A 461 -1.75 -5.03 -19.96
C GLU A 461 -0.50 -5.89 -20.17
N ALA A 462 -0.26 -6.89 -19.32
CA ALA A 462 0.84 -7.84 -19.49
C ALA A 462 0.69 -8.75 -20.73
N SER A 463 -0.54 -8.92 -21.21
CA SER A 463 -0.86 -9.75 -22.39
C SER A 463 -0.84 -9.00 -23.72
N ARG A 464 -0.62 -7.68 -23.69
CA ARG A 464 -0.42 -6.82 -24.86
C ARG A 464 1.07 -6.69 -25.15
#